data_AF-A0A4Y8KLP2-F1
#
_entry.id   AF-A0A4Y8KLP2-F1
#
_cell.length_a   1.000
_cell.length_b   1.000
_cell.length_c   1.000
_cell.angle_alpha   90.00
_cell.angle_beta   90.00
_cell.angle_gamma   90.00
#
_symmetry.space_group_name_H-M   'P 1'
#
loop_
_entity.id
_entity.type
_entity.pdbx_description
1 polymer ?
#
loop_
_entity_poly.entity_id
_entity_poly.type
_entity_poly.pdbx_seq_one_letter_code
_entity_poly.pdbx_strand_id
1 'polypeptide(L)'
;MYSRRVGPGNASFRWSATWWQNPEALARIDALWRAWEHLRLDGATGSSTWWIEHADHHMPILLSTEGPFAKSEDSNKPGEPLPYMAPPEGLFSDMRVT
;
A
#
# COMPACT_ATOMS: atom_id res chain seq x y z
N MET A 1 11.49 2.62 5.77
CA MET A 1 10.33 1.70 5.70
C MET A 1 9.09 2.47 6.12
N TYR A 2 7.95 2.27 5.46
CA TYR A 2 6.70 2.96 5.81
C TYR A 2 6.11 2.34 7.10
N SER A 3 6.14 3.08 8.21
CA SER A 3 5.84 2.55 9.55
C SER A 3 4.78 3.39 10.28
N ARG A 4 3.72 3.81 9.56
CA ARG A 4 2.62 4.54 10.19
C ARG A 4 1.81 3.61 11.09
N ARG A 5 1.39 4.13 12.23
CA ARG A 5 0.50 3.42 13.15
C ARG A 5 -0.91 3.37 12.57
N VAL A 6 -1.48 2.18 12.45
CA VAL A 6 -2.84 1.92 11.96
C VAL A 6 -3.65 1.20 13.02
N GLY A 7 -4.98 1.32 12.96
CA GLY A 7 -5.87 0.63 13.88
C GLY A 7 -7.34 0.93 13.63
N PRO A 8 -8.26 0.31 14.39
CA PRO A 8 -9.70 0.59 14.35
C PRO A 8 -10.08 1.87 15.10
N GLY A 9 -11.38 2.18 15.15
CA GLY A 9 -11.94 3.23 16.00
C GLY A 9 -11.38 4.63 15.67
N ASN A 10 -10.84 5.32 16.68
CA ASN A 10 -10.32 6.69 16.55
C ASN A 10 -8.87 6.78 16.02
N ALA A 11 -8.29 5.69 15.52
CA ALA A 11 -6.97 5.74 14.89
C ALA A 11 -6.97 6.67 13.65
N SER A 12 -5.90 7.44 13.49
CA SER A 12 -5.76 8.41 12.38
C SER A 12 -5.56 7.78 11.01
N PHE A 13 -5.16 6.51 10.96
CA PHE A 13 -4.89 5.79 9.71
C PHE A 13 -5.52 4.40 9.73
N ARG A 14 -6.01 3.99 8.56
CA ARG A 14 -6.55 2.65 8.29
C ARG A 14 -5.62 1.86 7.40
N TRP A 15 -5.63 0.55 7.56
CA TRP A 15 -4.96 -0.37 6.64
C TRP A 15 -5.62 -1.72 6.75
N SER A 16 -5.62 -2.50 5.67
CA SER A 16 -6.10 -3.88 5.69
C SER A 16 -4.95 -4.84 5.36
N ALA A 17 -4.72 -5.82 6.24
CA ALA A 17 -3.76 -6.89 6.03
C ALA A 17 -4.08 -7.71 4.76
N THR A 18 -5.37 -7.76 4.40
CA THR A 18 -5.90 -8.37 3.18
C THR A 18 -6.27 -7.33 2.14
N TRP A 19 -5.41 -6.32 1.94
CA TRP A 19 -5.62 -5.24 0.96
C TRP A 19 -6.05 -5.74 -0.43
N TRP A 20 -5.59 -6.93 -0.83
CA TRP A 20 -5.91 -7.60 -2.10
C TRP A 20 -7.40 -8.00 -2.24
N GLN A 21 -8.20 -7.97 -1.18
CA GLN A 21 -9.66 -8.20 -1.24
C GLN A 21 -10.43 -6.95 -1.67
N ASN A 22 -9.80 -5.77 -1.62
CA ASN A 22 -10.44 -4.52 -2.02
C ASN A 22 -9.99 -4.14 -3.44
N PRO A 23 -10.90 -4.12 -4.45
CA PRO A 23 -10.54 -3.81 -5.84
C PRO A 23 -9.92 -2.42 -6.03
N GLU A 24 -10.41 -1.40 -5.31
CA GLU A 24 -9.84 -0.05 -5.38
C GLU A 24 -8.42 -0.03 -4.82
N ALA A 25 -8.20 -0.67 -3.67
CA ALA A 25 -6.87 -0.76 -3.08
C ALA A 25 -5.88 -1.52 -3.96
N LEU A 26 -6.33 -2.65 -4.54
CA LEU A 26 -5.54 -3.44 -5.47
C LEU A 26 -5.10 -2.60 -6.67
N ALA A 27 -6.02 -1.87 -7.30
CA ALA A 27 -5.70 -0.99 -8.42
C ALA A 27 -4.68 0.11 -8.06
N ARG A 28 -4.84 0.75 -6.89
CA ARG A 28 -3.91 1.80 -6.43
C ARG A 28 -2.53 1.25 -6.09
N ILE A 29 -2.45 0.10 -5.42
CA ILE A 29 -1.19 -0.54 -5.06
C ILE A 29 -0.46 -1.06 -6.30
N ASP A 30 -1.18 -1.63 -7.27
CA ASP A 30 -0.61 -2.03 -8.57
C ASP A 30 -0.03 -0.81 -9.33
N ALA A 31 -0.77 0.30 -9.38
CA ALA A 31 -0.27 1.54 -9.99
C ALA A 31 1.01 2.05 -9.30
N LEU A 32 1.05 2.05 -7.95
CA LEU A 32 2.24 2.42 -7.19
C LEU A 32 3.43 1.50 -7.49
N TRP A 33 3.20 0.19 -7.57
CA TRP A 33 4.23 -0.79 -7.87
C TRP A 33 4.78 -0.63 -9.30
N ARG A 34 3.91 -0.46 -10.30
CA ARG A 34 4.32 -0.23 -11.70
C ARG A 34 5.15 1.04 -11.85
N ALA A 35 4.72 2.13 -11.21
CA ALA A 35 5.47 3.39 -11.22
C ALA A 35 6.83 3.22 -10.54
N TRP A 36 6.89 2.48 -9.43
CA TRP A 36 8.15 2.19 -8.74
C TRP A 36 9.10 1.36 -9.61
N GLU A 37 8.61 0.29 -10.24
CA GLU A 37 9.39 -0.57 -11.14
C GLU A 37 10.03 0.23 -12.30
N HIS A 38 9.32 1.20 -12.84
CA HIS A 38 9.84 2.07 -13.88
C HIS A 38 10.88 3.06 -13.32
N LEU A 39 10.52 3.81 -12.27
CA LEU A 39 11.34 4.91 -11.76
C LEU A 39 12.57 4.44 -10.98
N ARG A 40 12.58 3.23 -10.40
CA ARG A 40 13.74 2.69 -9.69
C ARG A 40 14.96 2.47 -10.58
N LEU A 41 14.79 2.51 -11.90
CA LEU A 41 15.87 2.42 -12.88
C LEU A 41 16.61 3.76 -13.06
N ASP A 42 15.99 4.89 -12.71
CA ASP A 42 16.67 6.19 -12.62
C ASP A 42 17.34 6.35 -11.25
N GLY A 43 18.66 6.20 -11.23
CA GLY A 43 19.48 6.36 -10.02
C GLY A 43 19.68 7.81 -9.57
N ALA A 44 19.33 8.82 -10.38
CA ALA A 44 19.51 10.22 -10.03
C ALA A 44 18.32 10.75 -9.23
N THR A 45 17.13 10.75 -9.82
CA THR A 45 15.94 11.39 -9.25
C THR A 45 14.74 10.48 -9.07
N GLY A 46 14.76 9.28 -9.68
CA GLY A 46 13.62 8.38 -9.76
C GLY A 46 12.96 8.07 -8.41
N SER A 47 13.74 7.86 -7.35
CA SER A 47 13.18 7.65 -6.01
C SER A 47 12.41 8.87 -5.51
N SER A 48 12.90 10.09 -5.74
CA SER A 48 12.23 11.31 -5.31
C SER A 48 10.96 11.55 -6.12
N THR A 49 11.05 11.37 -7.44
CA THR A 49 9.90 11.48 -8.36
C THR A 49 8.80 10.51 -7.97
N TRP A 50 9.15 9.25 -7.64
CA TRP A 50 8.15 8.26 -7.22
C TRP A 50 7.39 8.67 -5.97
N TRP A 51 8.08 9.25 -4.97
CA TRP A 51 7.42 9.75 -3.77
C TRP A 51 6.44 10.88 -4.09
N ILE A 52 6.92 11.90 -4.78
CA ILE A 52 6.19 13.15 -5.03
C ILE A 52 5.00 12.91 -5.97
N GLU A 53 5.20 12.19 -7.07
CA GLU A 53 4.19 12.08 -8.14
C GLU A 53 3.22 10.92 -7.92
N HIS A 54 3.59 9.89 -7.15
CA HIS A 54 2.79 8.68 -7.01
C HIS A 54 2.46 8.35 -5.55
N ALA A 55 3.47 8.12 -4.71
CA ALA A 55 3.24 7.63 -3.35
C ALA A 55 2.43 8.62 -2.49
N ASP A 56 2.80 9.90 -2.51
CA ASP A 56 2.15 10.94 -1.72
C ASP A 56 0.71 11.22 -2.17
N HIS A 57 0.33 10.85 -3.39
CA HIS A 57 -1.06 10.93 -3.85
C HIS A 57 -1.89 9.73 -3.37
N HIS A 58 -1.40 8.50 -3.57
CA HIS A 58 -2.20 7.29 -3.31
C HIS A 58 -2.20 6.87 -1.84
N MET A 59 -1.11 7.06 -1.11
CA MET A 59 -1.00 6.59 0.29
C MET A 59 -1.99 7.27 1.23
N PRO A 60 -2.23 8.60 1.18
CA PRO A 60 -3.24 9.24 2.03
C PRO A 60 -4.65 8.71 1.79
N ILE A 61 -4.97 8.34 0.55
CA ILE A 61 -6.28 7.77 0.19
C ILE A 61 -6.42 6.38 0.80
N LEU A 62 -5.43 5.51 0.60
CA LEU A 62 -5.41 4.17 1.18
C LEU A 62 -5.53 4.22 2.71
N LEU A 63 -4.84 5.16 3.34
CA LEU A 63 -4.79 5.28 4.80
C LEU A 63 -5.95 6.08 5.41
N SER A 64 -6.80 6.68 4.58
CA SER A 64 -7.91 7.51 5.06
C SER A 64 -8.89 6.70 5.89
N THR A 65 -9.43 7.30 6.95
CA THR A 65 -10.55 6.74 7.72
C THR A 65 -11.83 6.61 6.91
N GLU A 66 -11.93 7.30 5.77
CA GLU A 66 -13.03 7.24 4.81
C GLU A 66 -12.62 6.52 3.51
N GLY A 67 -11.41 5.98 3.45
CA GLY A 67 -10.85 5.32 2.28
C GLY A 67 -11.29 3.86 2.10
N PRO A 68 -10.65 3.13 1.17
CA PRO A 68 -11.01 1.73 0.87
C PRO A 68 -10.90 0.80 2.08
N PHE A 69 -10.10 1.16 3.10
CA PHE A 69 -9.91 0.39 4.32
C PHE A 69 -10.69 0.93 5.53
N ALA A 70 -11.70 1.79 5.34
CA ALA A 70 -12.44 2.44 6.43
C ALA A 70 -12.95 1.47 7.51
N LYS A 71 -13.37 0.26 7.09
CA LYS A 71 -13.92 -0.80 7.94
C LYS A 71 -12.89 -1.78 8.50
N SER A 72 -11.61 -1.60 8.21
CA SER A 72 -10.57 -2.50 8.69
C SER A 72 -10.37 -2.38 10.19
N GLU A 73 -10.15 -3.53 10.84
CA GLU A 73 -9.83 -3.61 12.27
C GLU A 73 -8.35 -3.96 12.53
N ASP A 74 -7.56 -4.16 11.48
CA ASP A 74 -6.14 -4.47 11.59
C ASP A 74 -5.36 -3.34 12.27
N SER A 75 -4.35 -3.69 13.06
CA SER A 75 -3.52 -2.75 13.81
C SER A 75 -2.07 -3.19 13.93
N ASN A 76 -1.18 -2.24 14.20
CA ASN A 76 0.23 -2.48 14.50
C ASN A 76 0.71 -1.65 15.71
N LYS A 77 1.80 -2.06 16.35
CA LYS A 77 2.46 -1.25 17.37
C LYS A 77 3.32 -0.16 16.72
N PRO A 78 3.66 0.92 17.46
CA PRO A 78 4.57 1.95 16.95
C PRO A 78 5.89 1.34 16.45
N GLY A 79 6.26 1.66 15.21
CA GLY A 79 7.49 1.18 14.57
C GLY A 79 7.38 -0.20 13.91
N GLU A 80 6.29 -0.94 14.12
CA GLU A 80 6.04 -2.19 13.41
C GLU A 80 5.60 -1.92 11.95
N PRO A 81 5.88 -2.86 11.03
CA PRO A 81 5.39 -2.76 9.65
C PRO A 81 3.86 -2.73 9.61
N LEU A 82 3.32 -2.33 8.45
CA LEU A 82 1.88 -2.47 8.20
C LEU A 82 1.49 -3.96 8.25
N PRO A 83 0.33 -4.29 8.86
CA PRO A 83 -0.18 -5.66 8.86
C PRO A 83 -0.28 -6.23 7.44
N TYR A 84 0.03 -7.51 7.29
CA TYR A 84 -0.03 -8.19 6.00
C TYR A 84 -0.46 -9.64 6.19
N MET A 85 -1.43 -10.08 5.38
CA MET A 85 -1.77 -11.48 5.20
C MET A 85 -1.55 -11.87 3.74
N ALA A 86 -0.84 -12.98 3.54
CA ALA A 86 -0.57 -13.48 2.21
C ALA A 86 -1.88 -13.75 1.46
N PRO A 87 -1.97 -13.36 0.17
CA PRO A 87 -3.10 -13.73 -0.67
C PRO A 87 -3.15 -15.25 -0.87
N PRO A 88 -4.34 -15.82 -1.14
CA PRO A 88 -4.46 -17.22 -1.54
C PRO A 88 -3.56 -17.54 -2.74
N GLU A 89 -3.10 -18.78 -2.80
CA GLU A 89 -2.33 -19.28 -3.93
C GLU A 89 -3.10 -19.09 -5.24
N GLY A 90 -2.42 -18.63 -6.29
CA GLY A 90 -3.01 -18.39 -7.61
C GLY A 90 -3.75 -17.06 -7.79
N LEU A 91 -3.88 -16.22 -6.75
CA LEU A 91 -4.51 -14.91 -6.90
C LEU A 91 -3.68 -13.95 -7.77
N PHE A 92 -2.36 -14.00 -7.61
CA PHE A 92 -1.42 -13.23 -8.41
C PHE A 92 -0.54 -14.18 -9.22
N SER A 93 -0.49 -13.98 -10.53
CA SER A 93 0.44 -14.69 -11.41
C SER A 93 1.88 -14.25 -11.09
N ASP A 94 2.83 -15.19 -11.12
CA ASP A 94 4.25 -14.84 -11.01
C ASP A 94 4.71 -14.10 -12.27
N MET A 95 4.82 -12.77 -12.16
CA MET A 95 5.21 -11.88 -13.25
C MET A 95 6.70 -11.98 -13.62
N ARG A 96 7.52 -12.76 -12.89
CA ARG A 96 8.93 -13.00 -13.25
C ARG A 96 9.10 -14.10 -14.29
N VAL A 97 8.03 -14.86 -14.54
CA VAL A 97 8.03 -16.04 -15.42
C VAL A 97 7.42 -15.73 -16.80
N THR A 98 7.08 -14.46 -17.04
CA THR A 98 6.55 -13.91 -18.31
C THR A 98 7.49 -12.85 -18.85
#